data_AF-A0A2S0KIN1-F1
#
_entry.id   AF-A0A2S0KIN1-F1
#
_cell.length_a   1.000
_cell.length_b   1.000
_cell.length_c   1.000
_cell.angle_alpha   90.00
_cell.angle_beta   90.00
_cell.angle_gamma   90.00
#
_symmetry.space_group_name_H-M   'P 1'
#
loop_
_entity.id
_entity.type
_entity.pdbx_description
1 polymer ?
#
loop_
_entity_poly.entity_id
_entity_poly.type
_entity_poly.pdbx_seq_one_letter_code
_entity_poly.pdbx_strand_id
1 'polypeptide(L)' 'MAKTKWNDLSGGQKGAIITATALDAGLRVWAGRDLATRSSAEVNGPKWLWGAGLSLVSSMGVLPGLYLLFGRKRTALD' A
#
# COMPACT_ATOMS: atom_id res chain seq x y z
N MET A 1 -3.46 12.33 -28.80
CA MET A 1 -2.83 11.06 -28.35
C MET A 1 -3.85 9.95 -28.49
N ALA A 2 -3.54 8.86 -29.19
CA ALA A 2 -4.46 7.73 -29.29
C ALA A 2 -4.61 7.09 -27.89
N LYS A 3 -5.85 6.90 -27.44
CA LYS A 3 -6.14 6.25 -26.16
C LYS A 3 -6.01 4.74 -26.39
N THR A 4 -4.97 4.12 -25.87
CA THR A 4 -4.78 2.66 -25.96
C THR A 4 -5.97 1.97 -25.31
N LYS A 5 -6.67 1.09 -26.06
CA LYS A 5 -7.79 0.33 -25.52
C LYS A 5 -7.26 -0.94 -24.87
N TRP A 6 -8.03 -1.46 -23.92
CA TRP A 6 -7.70 -2.74 -23.27
C TRP A 6 -7.43 -3.86 -24.28
N ASN A 7 -8.23 -3.94 -25.35
CA ASN A 7 -8.09 -4.98 -26.37
C ASN A 7 -6.82 -4.86 -27.21
N ASP A 8 -6.18 -3.69 -27.22
CA ASP A 8 -4.94 -3.44 -27.97
C ASP A 8 -3.69 -3.89 -27.18
N LEU A 9 -3.86 -4.28 -25.91
CA LEU A 9 -2.77 -4.73 -25.05
C LEU A 9 -2.44 -6.21 -25.28
N SER A 10 -1.14 -6.52 -25.30
CA SER A 10 -0.67 -7.90 -25.27
C SER A 10 -1.09 -8.61 -23.98
N GLY A 11 -1.09 -9.94 -23.98
CA GLY A 11 -1.40 -10.73 -22.78
C GLY A 11 -0.49 -10.37 -21.59
N GLY A 12 0.80 -10.13 -21.84
CA GLY A 12 1.76 -9.70 -20.82
C GLY A 12 1.44 -8.32 -20.23
N GLN A 13 1.02 -7.36 -21.06
CA GLN A 13 0.64 -6.02 -20.58
C GLN A 13 -0.63 -6.06 -19.72
N LYS A 14 -1.65 -6.81 -20.15
CA LYS A 14 -2.87 -7.03 -19.35
C LYS A 14 -2.53 -7.68 -18.01
N GLY A 15 -1.71 -8.73 -18.04
CA GLY A 15 -1.25 -9.42 -16.84
C GLY A 15 -0.50 -8.50 -15.88
N ALA A 16 0.40 -7.66 -16.39
CA ALA A 16 1.14 -6.70 -15.57
C ALA A 16 0.20 -5.69 -14.88
N ILE A 17 -0.78 -5.15 -15.60
CA ILE A 17 -1.77 -4.22 -15.03
C ILE A 17 -2.59 -4.90 -13.93
N ILE A 18 -3.09 -6.11 -14.19
CA ILE A 18 -3.88 -6.88 -13.22
C ILE A 18 -3.05 -7.14 -11.96
N THR A 19 -1.85 -7.68 -12.12
CA THR A 19 -0.96 -8.01 -11.01
C THR A 19 -0.60 -6.77 -10.19
N ALA A 20 -0.20 -5.68 -10.84
CA ALA A 20 0.14 -4.44 -10.15
C ALA A 20 -1.06 -3.87 -9.37
N THR A 21 -2.25 -3.91 -9.96
CA THR A 21 -3.49 -3.43 -9.32
C THR A 21 -3.85 -4.29 -8.11
N ALA A 22 -3.75 -5.62 -8.24
CA ALA A 22 -4.02 -6.54 -7.15
C ALA A 22 -3.04 -6.37 -5.99
N LEU A 23 -1.75 -6.21 -6.29
CA LEU A 23 -0.72 -5.94 -5.28
C LEU A 23 -0.95 -4.62 -4.56
N ASP A 24 -1.26 -3.53 -5.28
CA ASP A 24 -1.57 -2.23 -4.68
C ASP A 24 -2.77 -2.32 -3.72
N ALA A 25 -3.88 -2.91 -4.18
CA ALA A 25 -5.08 -3.07 -3.37
C ALA A 25 -4.83 -3.92 -2.12
N GLY A 26 -4.13 -5.06 -2.28
CA GLY A 26 -3.77 -5.94 -1.18
C GLY A 26 -2.88 -5.24 -0.14
N LEU A 27 -1.85 -4.52 -0.60
CA LEU A 27 -0.95 -3.77 0.28
C LEU A 27 -1.69 -2.68 1.06
N ARG A 28 -2.62 -1.94 0.42
CA ARG A 28 -3.43 -0.92 1.09
C ARG A 28 -4.31 -1.52 2.19
N VAL A 29 -5.03 -2.60 1.89
CA VAL A 29 -5.88 -3.26 2.87
C VAL A 29 -5.05 -3.78 4.04
N TRP A 30 -3.90 -4.38 3.75
CA TRP A 30 -3.00 -4.91 4.79
C TRP A 30 -2.44 -3.80 5.68
N ALA A 31 -1.88 -2.74 5.08
CA ALA A 31 -1.34 -1.60 5.81
C ALA A 31 -2.41 -0.89 6.66
N GLY A 32 -3.61 -0.67 6.11
CA GLY A 32 -4.72 -0.07 6.83
C GLY A 32 -5.17 -0.91 8.03
N ARG A 33 -5.30 -2.24 7.84
CA ARG A 33 -5.67 -3.16 8.92
C ARG A 33 -4.59 -3.22 10.01
N ASP A 34 -3.30 -3.33 9.64
CA ASP A 34 -2.19 -3.35 10.59
C ASP A 34 -2.14 -2.04 11.40
N LEU A 35 -2.24 -0.88 10.74
CA LEU A 35 -2.27 0.42 11.41
C LEU A 35 -3.47 0.57 12.34
N ALA A 36 -4.65 0.07 11.95
CA ALA A 36 -5.84 0.11 12.80
C ALA A 36 -5.63 -0.69 14.09
N THR A 37 -4.95 -1.84 14.02
CA THR A 37 -4.71 -2.71 15.19
C THR A 37 -3.58 -2.26 16.11
N ARG A 38 -2.62 -1.45 15.64
CA ARG A 38 -1.49 -0.98 16.46
C ARG A 38 -1.86 0.20 17.36
N SER A 39 -1.31 0.24 18.56
CA SER A 39 -1.27 1.46 19.37
C SER A 39 -0.31 2.50 18.77
N SER A 40 -0.38 3.75 19.22
CA SER A 40 0.54 4.82 18.76
C SER A 40 2.00 4.56 19.15
N ALA A 41 2.24 3.85 20.26
CA ALA A 41 3.57 3.51 20.72
C ALA A 41 4.28 2.52 19.78
N GLU A 42 3.52 1.66 19.08
CA GLU A 42 4.01 0.62 18.18
C GLU A 42 4.26 1.10 16.74
N VAL A 43 4.11 2.40 16.50
CA VAL A 43 4.26 3.03 15.18
C VAL A 43 5.40 4.06 15.26
N ASN A 44 6.25 4.10 14.24
CA ASN A 44 7.30 5.09 14.10
C ASN A 44 6.69 6.42 13.65
N GLY A 45 6.79 7.44 14.51
CA GLY A 45 6.22 8.76 14.28
C GLY A 45 4.71 8.83 14.56
N PRO A 46 4.07 9.96 14.22
CA PRO A 46 2.65 10.17 14.49
C PRO A 46 1.74 9.21 13.73
N LYS A 47 1.00 8.36 14.44
CA LYS A 47 0.06 7.38 13.87
C LYS A 47 -0.93 8.00 12.88
N TRP A 48 -1.42 9.21 13.17
CA TRP A 48 -2.40 9.89 12.34
C TRP A 48 -1.83 10.32 10.98
N LEU A 49 -0.53 10.61 10.87
CA LEU A 49 0.11 10.92 9.59
C LEU A 49 0.15 9.70 8.68
N TRP A 50 0.44 8.52 9.24
CA TRP A 50 0.35 7.27 8.50
C TRP A 50 -1.08 6.99 8.05
N GLY A 51 -2.06 7.23 8.92
CA GLY A 51 -3.49 7.07 8.58
C GLY A 51 -3.89 7.99 7.42
N ALA A 52 -3.62 9.29 7.54
CA ALA A 52 -3.92 10.27 6.50
C ALA A 52 -3.20 9.95 5.18
N GLY A 53 -1.92 9.58 5.24
CA GLY A 53 -1.15 9.19 4.07
C GLY A 53 -1.75 7.97 3.37
N LEU A 54 -2.01 6.89 4.10
CA LEU A 54 -2.56 5.65 3.54
C LEU A 54 -3.97 5.82 2.95
N SER A 55 -4.77 6.74 3.50
CA SER A 55 -6.13 7.00 3.01
C SER A 55 -6.19 7.97 1.84
N LEU A 56 -5.33 8.99 1.80
CA LEU A 56 -5.44 10.09 0.84
C LEU A 56 -4.49 9.95 -0.36
N VAL A 57 -3.39 9.21 -0.22
CA VAL A 57 -2.35 9.14 -1.25
C VAL A 57 -2.53 7.88 -2.11
N SER A 58 -2.58 8.08 -3.43
CA SER A 58 -2.46 6.99 -4.40
C SER A 58 -1.03 6.85 -4.89
N SER A 59 -0.38 5.75 -4.52
CA SER A 59 1.06 5.57 -4.69
C SER A 59 1.47 4.20 -5.26
N MET A 60 0.55 3.43 -5.84
CA MET A 60 0.85 2.11 -6.41
C MET A 60 1.60 1.20 -5.42
N GLY A 61 1.12 1.10 -4.19
CA GLY A 61 1.67 0.23 -3.15
C GLY A 61 2.94 0.75 -2.47
N VAL A 62 3.56 1.85 -2.96
CA VAL A 62 4.80 2.40 -2.38
C VAL A 62 4.59 2.87 -0.94
N LEU A 63 3.59 3.71 -0.68
CA LEU A 63 3.34 4.23 0.67
C LEU A 63 2.90 3.12 1.65
N PRO A 64 1.96 2.21 1.29
CA PRO A 64 1.70 1.01 2.09
C PRO A 64 2.97 0.20 2.38
N GLY A 65 3.82 -0.02 1.37
CA GLY A 65 5.08 -0.74 1.52
C GLY A 65 6.04 -0.06 2.50
N LEU A 66 6.20 1.26 2.41
CA LEU A 66 7.03 2.05 3.33
C LEU A 66 6.51 1.96 4.77
N TYR A 67 5.19 2.07 4.97
CA TYR A 67 4.59 1.89 6.29
C TYR A 67 4.90 0.49 6.86
N LEU A 68 4.69 -0.56 6.07
CA LEU A 68 4.93 -1.94 6.50
C LEU A 68 6.42 -2.18 6.77
N LEU A 69 7.33 -1.62 6.00
CA LEU A 69 8.77 -1.86 6.21
C LEU A 69 9.36 -1.01 7.35
N PHE A 70 8.94 0.26 7.44
CA PHE A 70 9.60 1.26 8.30
C PHE A 70 8.66 1.94 9.30
N GLY A 71 7.37 1.99 9.03
CA GLY A 71 6.36 2.62 9.90
C GLY A 71 6.02 1.79 11.15
N ARG A 72 6.29 0.50 11.15
CA ARG A 72 6.04 -0.40 12.29
C ARG A 72 7.23 -0.41 13.25
N LYS A 73 6.98 -0.33 14.55
CA LYS A 73 7.96 -0.76 15.55
C LYS A 73 7.82 -2.26 15.75
N ARG A 74 8.95 -2.96 15.78
CA ARG A 74 9.00 -4.34 16.23
C ARG A 74 8.81 -4.28 17.74
N THR A 75 7.72 -4.85 18.24
CA THR A 75 7.58 -5.16 19.65
C THR A 75 8.74 -6.09 19.97
N ALA A 76 9.67 -5.66 20.84
CA ALA A 76 10.64 -6.59 21.40
C ALA A 76 9.82 -7.67 22.09
N LEU A 77 10.06 -8.93 21.76
CA LEU A 77 9.56 -10.00 22.59
C LEU A 77 10.39 -9.92 23.88
N ASP A 78 9.76 -9.48 24.96
CA ASP A 78 10.28 -9.62 26.32
C ASP A 78 10.37 -11.11 26.68
#